data_AF-A0A356L3X7-F1
#
_entry.id   AF-A0A356L3X7-F1
#
_cell.length_a   1.000
_cell.length_b   1.000
_cell.length_c   1.000
_cell.angle_alpha   90.00
_cell.angle_beta   90.00
_cell.angle_gamma   90.00
#
_symmetry.space_group_name_H-M   'P 1'
#
loop_
_entity.id
_entity.type
_entity.pdbx_description
1 polymer ?
#
loop_
_entity_poly.entity_id
_entity_poly.type
_entity_poly.pdbx_seq_one_letter_code
_entity_poly.pdbx_strand_id
1 'polypeptide(L)'
;MAGNFDITQISTYFNYAILIMLGLGALGGFLAGMFKSVYNFCVFLGLLLIGWFLSPILTNFLMAFDISSVYPLTIFGINVTSINAFLLSFIELNYPQYAVLMVEGTETFALVSQLIFMAVRLVVIIVWLVLIYTVFKVLFWIVYQFVKPLHRTAEGKKTKKTMGSRLGGTVVGALSSLLTIMLLSIPLSGICSLATSMVGLLPTNETSDEAPYVMLLTSDGAILRETAALEIPGFTAEQTDAVFAFMSNYRTTYAGLASGLLKV
;
A
#
# COMPACT_ATOMS: atom_id res chain seq x y z
N MET A 1 -11.62 -6.48 29.70
CA MET A 1 -10.19 -6.84 29.87
C MET A 1 -9.40 -5.99 28.89
N ALA A 2 -8.91 -4.83 29.33
CA ALA A 2 -7.99 -4.02 28.53
C ALA A 2 -6.63 -4.71 28.61
N GLY A 3 -6.24 -5.40 27.54
CA GLY A 3 -4.89 -5.96 27.45
C GLY A 3 -3.90 -4.81 27.39
N ASN A 4 -2.88 -4.85 28.24
CA ASN A 4 -1.73 -3.94 28.13
C ASN A 4 -1.14 -4.10 26.72
N PHE A 5 -1.27 -3.08 25.88
CA PHE A 5 -0.76 -3.08 24.51
C PHE A 5 0.75 -2.81 24.53
N ASP A 6 1.54 -3.83 24.83
CA ASP A 6 3.01 -3.76 24.75
C ASP A 6 3.46 -3.86 23.29
N ILE A 7 4.21 -2.86 22.83
CA ILE A 7 4.79 -2.75 21.47
C ILE A 7 5.58 -4.00 21.09
N THR A 8 6.26 -4.61 22.06
CA THR A 8 7.04 -5.83 21.88
C THR A 8 6.14 -7.00 21.49
N GLN A 9 4.96 -7.10 22.11
CA GLN A 9 3.98 -8.13 21.82
C GLN A 9 3.36 -7.93 20.44
N ILE A 10 2.97 -6.70 20.08
CA ILE A 10 2.41 -6.37 18.76
C ILE A 10 3.40 -6.74 17.64
N SER A 11 4.65 -6.32 17.79
CA SER A 11 5.72 -6.61 16.81
C SER A 11 5.98 -8.11 16.68
N THR A 12 5.95 -8.84 17.81
CA THR A 12 6.12 -10.29 17.83
C THR A 12 4.97 -11.02 17.15
N TYR A 13 3.72 -10.64 17.42
CA TYR A 13 2.55 -11.23 16.75
C TYR A 13 2.55 -10.96 15.25
N PHE A 14 2.94 -9.76 14.83
CA PHE A 14 3.08 -9.43 13.42
C PHE A 14 4.15 -10.30 12.73
N ASN A 15 5.31 -10.49 13.38
CA ASN A 15 6.36 -11.39 12.90
C ASN A 15 5.89 -12.85 12.78
N TYR A 16 5.12 -13.36 13.75
CA TYR A 16 4.53 -14.69 13.67
C TYR A 16 3.52 -14.81 12.53
N ALA A 17 2.69 -13.79 12.29
CA ALA A 17 1.76 -13.78 11.17
C ALA A 17 2.51 -13.92 9.82
N ILE A 18 3.64 -13.21 9.67
CA ILE A 18 4.48 -13.29 8.47
C ILE A 18 5.08 -14.69 8.30
N LEU A 19 5.61 -15.28 9.36
CA LEU A 19 6.16 -16.64 9.32
C LEU A 19 5.10 -17.68 8.97
N ILE A 20 3.89 -17.54 9.53
CA ILE A 20 2.75 -18.40 9.21
C ILE A 20 2.37 -18.25 7.73
N MET A 21 2.30 -17.03 7.20
CA MET A 21 2.03 -16.80 5.77
C MET A 21 3.10 -17.45 4.88
N LEU A 22 4.38 -17.36 5.26
CA LEU A 22 5.47 -17.98 4.52
C LEU A 22 5.36 -19.51 4.56
N GLY A 23 5.08 -20.09 5.73
CA GLY A 23 4.85 -21.52 5.91
C GLY A 23 3.64 -22.03 5.12
N LEU A 24 2.53 -21.28 5.11
CA LEU A 24 1.34 -21.60 4.30
C LEU A 24 1.63 -21.54 2.80
N GLY A 25 2.43 -20.56 2.36
CA GLY A 25 2.91 -20.48 0.98
C GLY A 25 3.74 -21.69 0.57
N ALA A 26 4.69 -22.10 1.43
CA ALA A 26 5.52 -23.28 1.22
C ALA A 26 4.68 -24.57 1.18
N LEU A 27 3.75 -24.76 2.11
CA LEU A 27 2.83 -25.91 2.14
C LEU A 27 1.88 -25.93 0.94
N GLY A 28 1.33 -24.77 0.58
CA GLY A 28 0.50 -24.62 -0.62
C GLY A 28 1.27 -25.02 -1.88
N GLY A 29 2.53 -24.60 -1.97
CA GLY A 29 3.45 -25.01 -3.01
C GLY A 29 3.72 -26.52 -3.06
N PHE A 30 3.94 -27.14 -1.89
CA PHE A 30 4.14 -28.57 -1.76
C PHE A 30 2.93 -29.39 -2.25
N LEU A 31 1.71 -28.96 -1.92
CA LEU A 31 0.46 -29.59 -2.34
C LEU A 31 0.19 -29.40 -3.84
N ALA A 32 0.45 -28.20 -4.35
CA ALA A 32 0.30 -27.86 -5.77
C ALA A 32 1.28 -28.62 -6.67
N GLY A 33 2.52 -28.84 -6.21
CA GLY A 33 3.61 -29.43 -6.99
C GLY A 33 4.24 -28.43 -7.96
N MET A 34 5.47 -28.71 -8.38
CA MET A 34 6.36 -27.78 -9.07
C MET A 34 5.73 -27.10 -10.29
N PHE A 35 5.15 -27.85 -11.22
CA PHE A 35 4.64 -27.28 -12.48
C PHE A 35 3.52 -26.25 -12.25
N LYS A 36 2.58 -26.56 -11.32
CA LYS A 36 1.49 -25.66 -10.98
C LYS A 36 2.00 -24.43 -10.22
N SER A 37 2.93 -24.61 -9.27
CA SER A 37 3.55 -23.48 -8.56
C SER A 37 4.32 -22.56 -9.51
N VAL A 38 5.13 -23.11 -10.42
CA VAL A 38 5.91 -22.34 -11.39
C VAL A 38 4.99 -21.58 -12.33
N TYR A 39 3.97 -22.24 -12.90
CA TYR A 39 3.00 -21.56 -13.77
C TYR A 39 2.34 -20.38 -13.06
N ASN A 40 1.82 -20.59 -11.84
CA ASN A 40 1.20 -19.52 -11.06
C ASN A 40 2.17 -18.39 -10.75
N PHE A 41 3.42 -18.71 -10.41
CA PHE A 41 4.46 -17.73 -10.15
C PHE A 41 4.83 -16.92 -11.40
N CYS A 42 4.99 -17.57 -12.55
CA CYS A 42 5.28 -16.90 -13.83
C CYS A 42 4.13 -15.99 -14.27
N VAL A 43 2.88 -16.46 -14.14
CA VAL A 43 1.69 -15.64 -14.43
C VAL A 43 1.64 -14.43 -13.51
N PHE A 44 1.87 -14.63 -12.20
CA PHE A 44 1.90 -13.55 -11.22
C PHE A 44 2.98 -12.51 -11.55
N LEU A 45 4.20 -12.97 -11.86
CA LEU A 45 5.31 -12.09 -12.24
C LEU A 45 5.02 -11.35 -13.55
N GLY A 46 4.46 -12.03 -14.55
CA GLY A 46 4.05 -11.42 -15.82
C GLY A 46 3.01 -10.33 -15.62
N LEU A 47 1.99 -10.56 -14.79
CA LEU A 47 0.97 -9.56 -14.46
C LEU A 47 1.52 -8.37 -13.67
N LEU A 48 2.49 -8.61 -12.79
CA LEU A 48 3.18 -7.55 -12.05
C LEU A 48 3.94 -6.65 -13.03
N LEU A 49 4.71 -7.24 -13.95
CA LEU A 49 5.43 -6.49 -15.00
C LEU A 49 4.48 -5.73 -15.92
N ILE A 50 3.39 -6.36 -16.38
CA ILE A 50 2.36 -5.69 -17.18
C ILE A 50 1.78 -4.51 -16.41
N GLY A 51 1.43 -4.69 -15.13
CA GLY A 51 0.93 -3.63 -14.27
C GLY A 51 1.90 -2.48 -14.11
N TRP A 52 3.19 -2.78 -13.96
CA TRP A 52 4.23 -1.77 -13.87
C TRP A 52 4.28 -0.90 -15.14
N PHE A 53 4.26 -1.52 -16.33
CA PHE A 53 4.26 -0.82 -17.61
C PHE A 53 2.94 -0.10 -17.92
N LEU A 54 1.80 -0.68 -17.54
CA LEU A 54 0.49 -0.04 -17.70
C LEU A 54 0.26 1.09 -16.70
N SER A 55 0.89 1.05 -15.53
CA SER A 55 0.67 2.04 -14.47
C SER A 55 0.81 3.50 -14.94
N PRO A 56 1.89 3.93 -15.62
CA PRO A 56 1.98 5.31 -16.10
C PRO A 56 0.91 5.65 -17.15
N ILE A 57 0.51 4.70 -18.00
CA ILE A 57 -0.51 4.93 -19.03
C ILE A 57 -1.88 5.14 -18.37
N LEU A 58 -2.26 4.26 -17.44
CA LEU A 58 -3.50 4.36 -16.68
C LEU A 58 -3.53 5.63 -15.81
N THR A 59 -2.42 5.99 -15.19
CA THR A 59 -2.32 7.24 -14.40
C THR A 59 -2.51 8.46 -15.28
N ASN A 60 -1.84 8.54 -16.44
CA ASN A 60 -2.04 9.66 -17.37
C ASN A 60 -3.50 9.75 -17.83
N PHE A 61 -4.11 8.61 -18.14
CA PHE A 61 -5.53 8.55 -18.48
C PHE A 61 -6.41 9.07 -17.35
N LEU A 62 -6.21 8.62 -16.11
CA LEU A 62 -6.99 9.07 -14.95
C LEU A 62 -6.78 10.55 -14.63
N MET A 63 -5.57 11.08 -14.80
CA MET A 63 -5.26 12.50 -14.57
C MET A 63 -5.97 13.41 -15.56
N ALA A 64 -6.15 12.96 -16.81
CA ALA A 64 -6.83 13.69 -17.88
C ALA A 64 -8.33 13.37 -18.00
N PHE A 65 -8.82 12.33 -17.33
CA PHE A 65 -10.20 11.89 -17.43
C PHE A 65 -11.15 12.93 -16.82
N ASP A 66 -12.21 13.25 -17.55
CA ASP A 66 -13.24 14.17 -17.09
C ASP A 66 -14.30 13.43 -16.24
N ILE A 67 -14.17 13.58 -14.93
CA ILE A 67 -15.05 13.03 -13.89
C ILE A 67 -16.45 13.64 -13.99
N SER A 68 -16.57 14.90 -14.45
CA SER A 68 -17.85 15.61 -14.53
C SER A 68 -18.84 14.95 -15.50
N SER A 69 -18.32 14.18 -16.46
CA SER A 69 -19.11 13.39 -17.42
C SER A 69 -19.80 12.17 -16.77
N VAL A 70 -19.28 11.66 -15.66
CA VAL A 70 -19.83 10.48 -14.95
C VAL A 70 -20.60 10.91 -13.71
N TYR A 71 -20.05 11.86 -12.94
CA TYR A 71 -20.67 12.37 -11.73
C TYR A 71 -20.28 13.84 -11.50
N PRO A 72 -21.25 14.77 -11.43
CA PRO A 72 -20.96 16.17 -11.11
C PRO A 72 -20.53 16.26 -9.64
N LEU A 73 -19.23 16.27 -9.42
CA LEU A 73 -18.63 16.32 -8.09
C LEU A 73 -18.20 17.75 -7.77
N THR A 74 -18.79 18.33 -6.73
CA THR A 74 -18.39 19.63 -6.21
C THR A 74 -17.67 19.47 -4.88
N ILE A 75 -16.40 19.87 -4.81
CA ILE A 75 -15.63 19.89 -3.57
C ILE A 75 -15.30 21.36 -3.27
N PHE A 76 -15.67 21.86 -2.09
CA PHE A 76 -15.46 23.26 -1.67
C PHE A 76 -15.98 24.31 -2.68
N GLY A 77 -17.07 24.01 -3.39
CA GLY A 77 -17.65 24.89 -4.42
C GLY A 77 -16.96 24.84 -5.79
N ILE A 78 -15.88 24.05 -5.94
CA ILE A 78 -15.18 23.83 -7.20
C ILE A 78 -15.78 22.60 -7.90
N ASN A 79 -16.14 22.74 -9.17
CA ASN A 79 -16.55 21.62 -10.01
C ASN A 79 -15.32 20.81 -10.43
N VAL A 80 -15.26 19.56 -9.99
CA VAL A 80 -14.15 18.66 -10.31
C VAL A 80 -14.37 18.08 -11.70
N THR A 81 -13.69 18.65 -12.70
CA THR A 81 -13.66 18.10 -14.07
C THR A 81 -12.55 17.05 -14.17
N SER A 82 -11.29 17.42 -13.99
CA SER A 82 -10.16 16.46 -13.94
C SER A 82 -9.30 16.67 -12.70
N ILE A 83 -8.42 15.71 -12.38
CA ILE A 83 -7.48 15.84 -11.25
C ILE A 83 -6.56 17.05 -11.46
N ASN A 84 -6.10 17.26 -12.70
CA ASN A 84 -5.26 18.41 -13.05
C ASN A 84 -6.01 19.74 -12.92
N ALA A 85 -7.24 19.82 -13.41
CA ALA A 85 -8.04 21.05 -13.35
C ALA A 85 -8.47 21.39 -11.92
N PHE A 86 -8.77 20.37 -11.10
CA PHE A 86 -9.11 20.55 -9.69
C PHE A 86 -7.94 21.15 -8.90
N LEU A 87 -6.72 20.69 -9.16
CA LEU A 87 -5.50 21.20 -8.52
C LEU A 87 -5.33 22.69 -8.72
N LEU A 88 -5.41 23.13 -9.98
CA LEU A 88 -5.26 24.53 -10.35
C LEU A 88 -6.31 25.37 -9.63
N SER A 89 -7.57 24.93 -9.73
CA SER A 89 -8.72 25.60 -9.13
C SER A 89 -8.63 25.64 -7.59
N PHE A 90 -8.12 24.58 -6.96
CA PHE A 90 -8.00 24.49 -5.51
C PHE A 90 -6.92 25.45 -4.97
N ILE A 91 -5.78 25.55 -5.66
CA ILE A 91 -4.69 26.45 -5.26
C ILE A 91 -5.08 27.90 -5.52
N GLU A 92 -5.71 28.21 -6.65
CA GLU A 92 -6.22 29.56 -6.95
C GLU A 92 -7.21 30.05 -5.88
N LEU A 93 -8.08 29.16 -5.38
CA LEU A 93 -9.08 29.51 -4.38
C LEU A 93 -8.49 29.70 -2.97
N ASN A 94 -7.58 28.80 -2.55
CA ASN A 94 -7.08 28.79 -1.16
C ASN A 94 -5.78 29.59 -0.97
N TYR A 95 -4.97 29.74 -2.02
CA TYR A 95 -3.67 30.41 -1.97
C TYR A 95 -3.40 31.23 -3.24
N PRO A 96 -4.18 32.29 -3.51
CA PRO A 96 -4.09 33.08 -4.73
C PRO A 96 -2.70 33.67 -5.00
N GLN A 97 -1.91 33.94 -3.96
CA GLN A 97 -0.53 34.42 -4.07
C GLN A 97 0.43 33.42 -4.74
N TYR A 98 0.11 32.12 -4.72
CA TYR A 98 0.93 31.07 -5.34
C TYR A 98 0.40 30.63 -6.71
N ALA A 99 -0.78 31.12 -7.13
CA ALA A 99 -1.37 30.80 -8.43
C ALA A 99 -0.47 31.17 -9.61
N VAL A 100 0.28 32.28 -9.50
CA VAL A 100 1.24 32.74 -10.52
C VAL A 100 2.38 31.73 -10.75
N LEU A 101 2.71 30.93 -9.73
CA LEU A 101 3.73 29.88 -9.83
C LEU A 101 3.17 28.57 -10.40
N MET A 102 1.84 28.43 -10.47
CA MET A 102 1.13 27.22 -10.93
C MET A 102 0.65 27.33 -12.38
N VAL A 103 1.29 28.17 -13.19
CA VAL A 103 0.97 28.29 -14.63
C VAL A 103 1.64 27.15 -15.40
N GLU A 104 0.96 26.63 -16.42
CA GLU A 104 1.54 25.60 -17.31
C GLU A 104 2.88 26.07 -17.89
N GLY A 105 3.90 25.22 -17.77
CA GLY A 105 5.27 25.52 -18.23
C GLY A 105 6.22 26.03 -17.15
N THR A 106 5.76 26.28 -15.91
CA THR A 106 6.68 26.55 -14.79
C THR A 106 7.23 25.24 -14.20
N GLU A 107 8.45 25.30 -13.67
CA GLU A 107 9.07 24.19 -12.94
C GLU A 107 8.28 23.80 -11.68
N THR A 108 7.65 24.78 -11.02
CA THR A 108 6.82 24.55 -9.84
C THR A 108 5.56 23.76 -10.19
N PHE A 109 4.89 24.10 -11.29
CA PHE A 109 3.75 23.33 -11.79
C PHE A 109 4.16 21.90 -12.16
N ALA A 110 5.29 21.74 -12.85
CA ALA A 110 5.82 20.43 -13.20
C ALA A 110 6.09 19.57 -11.95
N LEU A 111 6.72 20.12 -10.92
CA LEU A 111 7.00 19.42 -9.67
C LEU A 111 5.71 18.94 -8.99
N VAL A 112 4.73 19.84 -8.84
CA VAL A 112 3.46 19.54 -8.16
C VAL A 112 2.66 18.51 -8.95
N SER A 113 2.57 18.67 -10.27
CA SER A 113 1.91 17.71 -11.16
C SER A 113 2.57 16.33 -11.08
N GLN A 114 3.91 16.25 -11.02
CA GLN A 114 4.64 14.99 -10.90
C GLN A 114 4.46 14.32 -9.52
N LEU A 115 4.39 15.10 -8.43
CA LEU A 115 4.09 14.56 -7.11
C LEU A 115 2.70 13.91 -7.07
N ILE A 116 1.71 14.54 -7.69
CA ILE A 116 0.35 14.02 -7.74
C ILE A 116 0.24 12.85 -8.71
N PHE A 117 0.93 12.91 -9.84
CA PHE A 117 1.09 11.76 -10.73
C PHE A 117 1.67 10.55 -9.97
N MET A 118 2.71 10.75 -9.15
CA MET A 118 3.27 9.69 -8.31
C MET A 118 2.24 9.14 -7.32
N ALA A 119 1.47 10.02 -6.65
CA ALA A 119 0.43 9.60 -5.71
C ALA A 119 -0.69 8.79 -6.40
N VAL A 120 -1.21 9.26 -7.53
CA VAL A 120 -2.24 8.54 -8.31
C VAL A 120 -1.68 7.23 -8.85
N ARG A 121 -0.43 7.20 -9.31
CA ARG A 121 0.24 5.96 -9.74
C ARG A 121 0.34 4.93 -8.62
N LEU A 122 0.63 5.36 -7.40
CA LEU A 122 0.64 4.48 -6.23
C LEU A 122 -0.75 3.85 -6.01
N VAL A 123 -1.82 4.64 -6.09
CA VAL A 123 -3.21 4.14 -5.99
C VAL A 123 -3.51 3.15 -7.12
N VAL A 124 -3.13 3.46 -8.37
CA VAL A 124 -3.30 2.56 -9.52
C VAL A 124 -2.59 1.23 -9.29
N ILE A 125 -1.37 1.23 -8.76
CA ILE A 125 -0.63 0.00 -8.43
C ILE A 125 -1.37 -0.79 -7.34
N ILE A 126 -1.85 -0.14 -6.27
CA ILE A 126 -2.63 -0.84 -5.23
C ILE A 126 -3.86 -1.51 -5.83
N VAL A 127 -4.65 -0.79 -6.63
CA VAL A 127 -5.85 -1.33 -7.30
C VAL A 127 -5.45 -2.48 -8.23
N TRP A 128 -4.35 -2.35 -8.97
CA TRP A 128 -3.84 -3.41 -9.84
C TRP A 128 -3.49 -4.68 -9.06
N LEU A 129 -2.86 -4.55 -7.89
CA LEU A 129 -2.57 -5.70 -7.03
C LEU A 129 -3.84 -6.39 -6.55
N VAL A 130 -4.87 -5.62 -6.17
CA VAL A 130 -6.18 -6.17 -5.81
C VAL A 130 -6.79 -6.94 -6.99
N LEU A 131 -6.71 -6.40 -8.21
CA LEU A 131 -7.18 -7.08 -9.43
C LEU A 131 -6.42 -8.38 -9.71
N ILE A 132 -5.11 -8.44 -9.45
CA ILE A 132 -4.30 -9.68 -9.59
C ILE A 132 -4.87 -10.79 -8.70
N TYR A 133 -5.15 -10.47 -7.43
CA TYR A 133 -5.63 -11.48 -6.47
C TYR A 133 -7.09 -11.87 -6.67
N THR A 134 -7.91 -10.99 -7.23
CA THR A 134 -9.36 -11.20 -7.38
C THR A 134 -9.70 -11.67 -8.80
N VAL A 135 -9.65 -10.78 -9.78
CA VAL A 135 -10.14 -11.00 -11.16
C VAL A 135 -9.18 -11.90 -11.94
N PHE A 136 -7.90 -11.55 -11.98
CA PHE A 136 -6.94 -12.30 -12.81
C PHE A 136 -6.73 -13.71 -12.28
N LYS A 137 -6.76 -13.92 -10.97
CA LYS A 137 -6.73 -15.26 -10.38
C LYS A 137 -7.81 -16.18 -10.96
N VAL A 138 -9.03 -15.69 -11.11
CA VAL A 138 -10.15 -16.46 -11.69
C VAL A 138 -9.91 -16.71 -13.18
N LEU A 139 -9.53 -15.68 -13.93
CA LEU A 139 -9.25 -15.79 -15.37
C LEU A 139 -8.15 -16.81 -15.68
N PHE A 140 -7.00 -16.72 -15.00
CA PHE A 140 -5.88 -17.63 -15.24
C PHE A 140 -6.12 -19.03 -14.68
N TRP A 141 -7.00 -19.19 -13.70
CA TRP A 141 -7.45 -20.51 -13.26
C TRP A 141 -8.21 -21.22 -14.37
N ILE A 142 -9.06 -20.51 -15.12
CA ILE A 142 -9.76 -21.05 -16.30
C ILE A 142 -8.73 -21.42 -17.39
N VAL A 143 -7.81 -20.51 -17.73
CA VAL A 143 -6.76 -20.77 -18.74
C VAL A 143 -5.90 -21.98 -18.37
N TYR A 144 -5.53 -22.09 -17.09
CA TYR A 144 -4.74 -23.22 -16.60
C TYR A 144 -5.44 -24.56 -16.84
N GLN A 145 -6.77 -24.62 -16.77
CA GLN A 145 -7.51 -25.85 -17.02
C GLN A 145 -7.31 -26.37 -18.46
N PHE A 146 -7.07 -25.48 -19.42
CA PHE A 146 -6.78 -25.84 -20.81
C PHE A 146 -5.31 -26.18 -21.05
N VAL A 147 -4.38 -25.46 -20.41
CA VAL A 147 -2.92 -25.64 -20.61
C VAL A 147 -2.34 -26.79 -19.76
N LYS A 148 -3.10 -27.30 -18.79
CA LYS A 148 -2.62 -28.32 -17.86
C LYS A 148 -2.11 -29.57 -18.61
N PRO A 149 -0.84 -29.96 -18.43
CA PRO A 149 -0.29 -31.13 -19.09
C PRO A 149 -1.00 -32.41 -18.60
N LEU A 150 -1.60 -33.14 -19.54
CA LEU A 150 -2.20 -34.46 -19.31
C LEU A 150 -1.08 -35.47 -18.98
N HIS A 151 -0.77 -35.62 -17.69
CA HIS A 151 0.16 -36.63 -17.22
C HIS A 151 -0.53 -38.01 -17.25
N ARG A 152 -0.54 -38.63 -18.43
CA ARG A 152 -0.97 -40.01 -18.66
C ARG A 152 0.26 -40.84 -19.06
N THR A 153 0.45 -42.00 -18.44
CA THR A 153 1.39 -43.01 -18.95
C THR A 153 0.93 -43.54 -20.31
N ALA A 154 1.80 -44.27 -21.01
CA ALA A 154 1.46 -45.01 -22.24
C ALA A 154 0.25 -45.96 -22.07
N GLU A 155 -0.03 -46.40 -20.85
CA GLU A 155 -1.21 -47.21 -20.47
C GLU A 155 -2.44 -46.36 -20.05
N GLY A 156 -2.40 -45.03 -20.17
CA GLY A 156 -3.51 -44.14 -19.81
C GLY A 156 -3.69 -43.86 -18.29
N LYS A 157 -2.83 -44.41 -17.42
CA LYS A 157 -2.91 -44.19 -15.96
C LYS A 157 -2.33 -42.82 -15.55
N LYS A 158 -2.89 -42.20 -14.52
CA LYS A 158 -2.37 -40.95 -13.94
C LYS A 158 -1.09 -41.24 -13.18
N THR A 159 0.03 -40.62 -13.56
CA THR A 159 1.29 -40.71 -12.79
C THR A 159 1.14 -39.99 -11.45
N LYS A 160 1.52 -40.65 -10.35
CA LYS A 160 1.60 -39.99 -9.03
C LYS A 160 2.71 -38.93 -9.05
N LYS A 161 2.51 -37.81 -8.36
CA LYS A 161 3.52 -36.75 -8.24
C LYS A 161 4.74 -37.28 -7.48
N THR A 162 5.91 -37.20 -8.08
CA THR A 162 7.19 -37.58 -7.43
C THR A 162 7.53 -36.63 -6.28
N MET A 163 8.24 -37.12 -5.26
CA MET A 163 8.64 -36.32 -4.10
C MET A 163 9.46 -35.08 -4.50
N GLY A 164 10.31 -35.18 -5.53
CA GLY A 164 11.05 -34.04 -6.10
C GLY A 164 10.15 -32.94 -6.68
N SER A 165 9.03 -33.31 -7.31
CA SER A 165 8.05 -32.32 -7.81
C SER A 165 7.35 -31.58 -6.65
N ARG A 166 7.15 -32.24 -5.51
CA ARG A 166 6.56 -31.60 -4.33
C ARG A 166 7.55 -30.65 -3.66
N LEU A 167 8.81 -31.06 -3.51
CA LEU A 167 9.88 -30.21 -2.96
C LEU A 167 10.15 -28.98 -3.82
N GLY A 168 10.22 -29.13 -5.15
CA GLY A 168 10.31 -27.99 -6.07
C GLY A 168 9.10 -27.05 -5.95
N GLY A 169 7.91 -27.62 -5.72
CA GLY A 169 6.71 -26.85 -5.42
C GLY A 169 6.83 -26.02 -4.13
N THR A 170 7.44 -26.56 -3.08
CA THR A 170 7.69 -25.86 -1.80
C THR A 170 8.57 -24.63 -1.99
N VAL A 171 9.68 -24.75 -2.71
CA VAL A 171 10.62 -23.65 -2.93
C VAL A 171 9.94 -22.51 -3.69
N VAL A 172 9.24 -22.83 -4.78
CA VAL A 172 8.51 -21.83 -5.57
C VAL A 172 7.36 -21.22 -4.76
N GLY A 173 6.67 -22.01 -3.94
CA GLY A 173 5.62 -21.53 -3.05
C GLY A 173 6.14 -20.54 -2.00
N ALA A 174 7.30 -20.84 -1.40
CA ALA A 174 7.97 -19.95 -0.45
C ALA A 174 8.47 -18.66 -1.11
N LEU A 175 9.03 -18.74 -2.32
CA LEU A 175 9.43 -17.56 -3.10
C LEU A 175 8.23 -16.69 -3.48
N SER A 176 7.12 -17.32 -3.89
CA SER A 176 5.90 -16.60 -4.24
C SER A 176 5.29 -15.89 -3.03
N SER A 177 5.26 -16.54 -1.85
CA SER A 177 4.75 -15.91 -0.62
C SER A 177 5.68 -14.82 -0.13
N LEU A 178 7.00 -15.02 -0.18
CA LEU A 178 7.97 -13.97 0.14
C LEU A 178 7.77 -12.73 -0.74
N LEU A 179 7.65 -12.92 -2.06
CA LEU A 179 7.43 -11.81 -2.99
C LEU A 179 6.09 -11.10 -2.71
N THR A 180 5.05 -11.86 -2.35
CA THR A 180 3.75 -11.31 -1.95
C THR A 180 3.85 -10.47 -0.67
N ILE A 181 4.57 -10.97 0.35
CA ILE A 181 4.80 -10.26 1.61
C ILE A 181 5.56 -8.97 1.36
N MET A 182 6.61 -9.01 0.54
CA MET A 182 7.35 -7.81 0.13
C MET A 182 6.42 -6.81 -0.57
N LEU A 183 5.57 -7.27 -1.48
CA LEU A 183 4.65 -6.39 -2.21
C LEU A 183 3.60 -5.75 -1.30
N LEU A 184 3.08 -6.49 -0.32
CA LEU A 184 2.14 -5.98 0.67
C LEU A 184 2.82 -5.00 1.64
N SER A 185 4.11 -5.19 1.92
CA SER A 185 4.87 -4.30 2.81
C SER A 185 5.12 -2.91 2.23
N ILE A 186 5.09 -2.74 0.91
CA ILE A 186 5.26 -1.44 0.24
C ILE A 186 4.19 -0.42 0.67
N PRO A 187 2.88 -0.66 0.45
CA PRO A 187 1.85 0.30 0.86
C PRO A 187 1.81 0.45 2.40
N LEU A 188 2.07 -0.63 3.14
CA LEU A 188 2.11 -0.57 4.61
C LEU A 188 3.25 0.32 5.12
N SER A 189 4.44 0.23 4.52
CA SER A 189 5.56 1.12 4.80
C SER A 189 5.23 2.57 4.46
N GLY A 190 4.48 2.81 3.37
CA GLY A 190 4.00 4.14 3.01
C GLY A 190 3.11 4.74 4.10
N ILE A 191 2.13 3.98 4.58
CA ILE A 191 1.24 4.39 5.68
C ILE A 191 2.04 4.66 6.96
N CYS A 192 2.98 3.78 7.34
CA CYS A 192 3.86 3.98 8.49
C CYS A 192 4.73 5.24 8.35
N SER A 193 5.25 5.54 7.16
CA SER A 193 6.04 6.75 6.91
C SER A 193 5.21 8.02 7.00
N LEU A 194 3.97 8.00 6.52
CA LEU A 194 3.06 9.13 6.64
C LEU A 194 2.68 9.37 8.11
N ALA A 195 2.33 8.31 8.83
CA ALA A 195 1.96 8.41 10.24
C ALA A 195 3.10 8.95 11.11
N THR A 196 4.33 8.48 10.91
CA THR A 196 5.51 9.01 11.63
C THR A 196 5.80 10.47 11.30
N SER A 197 5.59 10.89 10.04
CA SER A 197 5.71 12.29 9.65
C SER A 197 4.64 13.17 10.29
N MET A 198 3.41 12.66 10.43
CA MET A 198 2.32 13.36 11.13
C MET A 198 2.58 13.51 12.62
N VAL A 199 3.18 12.51 13.28
CA VAL A 199 3.59 12.61 14.69
C VAL A 199 4.66 13.66 14.90
N GLY A 200 5.61 13.80 13.97
CA GLY A 200 6.62 14.87 14.03
C GLY A 200 6.05 16.30 13.91
N LEU A 201 4.80 16.45 13.48
CA LEU A 201 4.08 17.72 13.44
C LEU A 201 3.20 17.94 14.69
N LEU A 202 3.06 16.92 15.55
CA LEU A 202 2.42 17.09 16.86
C LEU A 202 3.45 17.72 17.81
N PRO A 203 3.04 18.70 18.65
CA PRO A 203 3.93 19.23 19.67
C PRO A 203 4.36 18.09 20.58
N THR A 204 5.65 17.77 20.58
CA THR A 204 6.24 16.76 21.45
C THR A 204 6.18 17.28 22.88
N ASN A 205 5.43 16.59 23.75
CA ASN A 205 5.38 16.82 25.19
C ASN A 205 6.70 16.38 25.86
N GLU A 206 7.84 16.89 25.40
CA GLU A 206 9.09 16.71 26.12
C GLU A 206 9.39 17.97 26.93
N THR A 207 9.13 17.84 28.24
CA THR A 207 9.67 18.65 29.34
C THR A 207 9.29 20.13 29.37
N SER A 208 8.12 20.44 29.92
CA SER A 208 7.87 21.65 30.72
C SER A 208 6.64 21.40 31.58
N ASP A 209 6.74 21.62 32.89
CA ASP A 209 5.67 21.50 33.92
C ASP A 209 4.55 22.55 33.76
N GLU A 210 4.27 23.01 32.54
CA GLU A 210 3.24 24.01 32.26
C GLU A 210 2.25 23.47 31.23
N ALA A 211 0.96 23.55 31.56
CA ALA A 211 -0.14 23.01 30.78
C ALA A 211 0.00 23.34 29.27
N PRO A 212 -0.11 22.36 28.37
CA PRO A 212 0.22 22.54 26.96
C PRO A 212 -0.90 23.34 26.29
N TYR A 213 -0.72 24.66 26.18
CA TYR A 213 -1.54 25.51 25.32
C TYR A 213 -0.85 25.67 23.97
N VAL A 214 -1.51 25.30 22.88
CA VAL A 214 -1.06 25.62 21.53
C VAL A 214 -1.62 26.99 21.17
N MET A 215 -0.72 27.94 20.86
CA MET A 215 -1.09 29.26 20.36
C MET A 215 -1.42 29.17 18.87
N LEU A 216 -2.69 29.31 18.53
CA LEU A 216 -3.17 29.41 17.16
C LEU A 216 -3.23 30.89 16.78
N LEU A 217 -2.38 31.30 15.84
CA LEU A 217 -2.44 32.62 15.23
C LEU A 217 -3.55 32.59 14.16
N THR A 218 -4.68 33.24 14.44
CA THR A 218 -5.74 33.47 13.47
C THR A 218 -5.69 34.93 12.99
N SER A 219 -6.43 35.24 11.93
CA SER A 219 -6.53 36.59 11.37
C SER A 219 -7.06 37.65 12.35
N ASP A 220 -7.68 37.22 13.46
CA ASP A 220 -8.27 38.10 14.49
C ASP A 220 -7.54 38.06 15.85
N GLY A 221 -6.41 37.35 15.96
CA GLY A 221 -5.57 37.33 17.16
C GLY A 221 -4.96 35.97 17.50
N ALA A 222 -4.20 35.94 18.60
CA ALA A 222 -3.63 34.70 19.14
C ALA A 222 -4.61 34.04 20.11
N ILE A 223 -5.05 32.82 19.80
CA ILE A 223 -5.94 32.04 20.67
C ILE A 223 -5.12 30.90 21.30
N LEU A 224 -5.13 30.81 22.63
CA LEU A 224 -4.53 29.69 23.36
C LEU A 224 -5.57 28.56 23.48
N ARG A 225 -5.29 27.41 22.87
CA ARG A 225 -6.15 26.22 22.97
C ARG A 225 -5.45 25.16 23.80
N GLU A 226 -6.12 24.69 24.86
CA GLU A 226 -5.65 23.58 25.69
C GLU A 226 -5.53 22.32 24.82
N THR A 227 -4.35 21.68 24.86
CA THR A 227 -4.06 20.48 24.08
C THR A 227 -4.73 19.29 24.74
N ALA A 228 -6.05 19.19 24.58
CA ALA A 228 -6.72 17.92 24.76
C ALA A 228 -6.05 16.95 23.80
N ALA A 229 -5.42 15.91 24.35
CA ALA A 229 -4.91 14.77 23.60
C ALA A 229 -5.93 14.43 22.50
N LEU A 230 -5.45 14.25 21.28
CA LEU A 230 -6.28 13.80 20.16
C LEU A 230 -6.82 12.41 20.52
N GLU A 231 -7.93 12.38 21.26
CA GLU A 231 -8.73 11.18 21.46
C GLU A 231 -9.32 10.84 20.10
N ILE A 232 -8.67 9.91 19.40
CA ILE A 232 -9.28 9.28 18.23
C ILE A 232 -10.55 8.58 18.77
N PRO A 233 -11.74 8.91 18.25
CA PRO A 233 -12.99 8.33 18.77
C PRO A 233 -12.89 6.80 18.77
N GLY A 234 -12.92 6.20 19.97
CA GLY A 234 -12.85 4.74 20.14
C GLY A 234 -11.47 4.15 20.47
N PHE A 235 -10.41 4.96 20.61
CA PHE A 235 -9.08 4.52 21.05
C PHE A 235 -8.64 5.25 22.33
N THR A 236 -7.99 4.53 23.25
CA THR A 236 -7.33 5.15 24.41
C THR A 236 -6.01 5.80 24.00
N ALA A 237 -5.53 6.78 24.78
CA ALA A 237 -4.23 7.42 24.55
C ALA A 237 -3.08 6.37 24.47
N GLU A 238 -3.07 5.40 25.38
CA GLU A 238 -2.10 4.30 25.38
C GLU A 238 -2.13 3.45 24.09
N GLN A 239 -3.32 3.21 23.52
CA GLN A 239 -3.45 2.46 22.27
C GLN A 239 -2.93 3.27 21.08
N THR A 240 -3.15 4.58 21.10
CA THR A 240 -2.69 5.50 20.06
C THR A 240 -1.16 5.57 20.05
N ASP A 241 -0.55 5.69 21.23
CA ASP A 241 0.91 5.68 21.40
C ASP A 241 1.54 4.35 20.99
N ALA A 242 0.91 3.22 21.36
CA ALA A 242 1.37 1.89 20.95
C ALA A 242 1.34 1.70 19.42
N VAL A 243 0.31 2.23 18.74
CA VAL A 243 0.21 2.17 17.27
C VAL A 243 1.32 3.01 16.62
N PHE A 244 1.55 4.24 17.08
CA PHE A 244 2.61 5.08 16.52
C PHE A 244 4.01 4.50 16.79
N ALA A 245 4.24 3.93 17.97
CA ALA A 245 5.49 3.26 18.29
C ALA A 245 5.71 1.97 17.47
N PHE A 246 4.64 1.24 17.12
CA PHE A 246 4.74 0.15 16.14
C PHE A 246 5.09 0.68 14.75
N MET A 247 4.44 1.77 14.30
CA MET A 247 4.68 2.35 12.97
C MET A 247 6.10 2.88 12.81
N SER A 248 6.68 3.49 13.85
CA SER A 248 8.09 3.93 13.84
C SER A 248 9.07 2.76 13.80
N ASN A 249 8.74 1.65 14.47
CA ASN A 249 9.54 0.43 14.49
C ASN A 249 9.23 -0.55 13.35
N TYR A 250 8.30 -0.24 12.44
CA TYR A 250 7.88 -1.15 11.38
C TYR A 250 9.04 -1.73 10.56
N ARG A 251 10.07 -0.94 10.29
CA ARG A 251 11.27 -1.36 9.53
C ARG A 251 12.07 -2.49 10.19
N THR A 252 11.95 -2.68 11.50
CA THR A 252 12.65 -3.76 12.23
C THR A 252 11.88 -5.09 12.23
N THR A 253 10.62 -5.07 11.79
CA THR A 253 9.80 -6.30 11.64
C THR A 253 10.28 -7.15 10.47
N TYR A 254 9.91 -8.43 10.43
CA TYR A 254 10.29 -9.33 9.32
C TYR A 254 9.77 -8.87 7.96
N ALA A 255 8.60 -8.22 7.89
CA ALA A 255 8.09 -7.65 6.63
C ALA A 255 8.89 -6.40 6.25
N GLY A 256 9.20 -5.54 7.23
CA GLY A 256 10.08 -4.39 7.04
C GLY A 256 11.46 -4.80 6.52
N LEU A 257 12.09 -5.78 7.15
CA LEU A 257 13.38 -6.34 6.74
C LEU A 257 13.31 -6.99 5.35
N ALA A 258 12.27 -7.78 5.07
CA ALA A 258 12.08 -8.37 3.74
C ALA A 258 11.96 -7.28 2.67
N SER A 259 11.20 -6.22 2.92
CA SER A 259 11.08 -5.08 2.01
C SER A 259 12.41 -4.35 1.80
N GLY A 260 13.21 -4.18 2.86
CA GLY A 260 14.49 -3.47 2.83
C GLY A 260 15.60 -4.19 2.04
N LEU A 261 15.42 -5.48 1.73
CA LEU A 261 16.30 -6.21 0.82
C LEU A 261 16.14 -5.75 -0.64
N LEU A 262 14.97 -5.24 -1.02
CA LEU A 262 14.77 -4.52 -2.28
C LEU A 262 15.18 -3.06 -2.07
N LYS A 263 16.49 -2.79 -2.14
CA LYS A 263 16.94 -1.43 -2.43
C LYS A 263 16.59 -1.14 -3.90
N VAL A 264 15.44 -0.51 -4.13
CA VAL A 264 15.12 0.15 -5.40
C VAL A 264 15.74 1.54 -5.38
#